data_AF-A0A2E2B314-F1
#
_entry.id   AF-A0A2E2B314-F1
#
_cell.length_a   1.000
_cell.length_b   1.000
_cell.length_c   1.000
_cell.angle_alpha   90.00
_cell.angle_beta   90.00
_cell.angle_gamma   90.00
#
_symmetry.space_group_name_H-M   'P 1'
#
loop_
_entity.id
_entity.type
_entity.pdbx_description
1 polymer ?
#
loop_
_entity_poly.entity_id
_entity_poly.type
_entity_poly.pdbx_seq_one_letter_code
_entity_poly.pdbx_strand_id
1 'polypeptide(L)'
;MNAISTEFETECRVLLDRYFAVCPDSIKQKQTHKVLRVLRSSEKPLQGKVNGWAGGIIYFVVNDGCDFPCGVPGMLNADFEKLMGALMGTIRTRAARVRELVLF
;
A
#
# COMPACT_ATOMS: atom_id res chain seq x y z
N MET A 1 -19.55 -12.66 -1.25
CA MET A 1 -18.08 -12.69 -1.32
C MET A 1 -17.68 -11.77 -2.46
N ASN A 2 -17.10 -10.61 -2.20
CA ASN A 2 -16.47 -9.85 -3.28
C ASN A 2 -14.97 -9.96 -3.10
N ALA A 3 -14.40 -10.94 -3.80
CA ALA A 3 -12.99 -10.96 -4.10
C ALA A 3 -12.58 -9.58 -4.64
N ILE A 4 -11.35 -9.16 -4.35
CA ILE A 4 -10.79 -7.97 -5.01
C ILE A 4 -10.92 -8.17 -6.53
N SER A 5 -11.52 -7.19 -7.21
CA SER A 5 -11.69 -7.27 -8.66
C SER A 5 -10.32 -7.21 -9.36
N THR A 6 -10.22 -7.83 -10.53
CA THR A 6 -8.99 -7.80 -11.32
C THR A 6 -8.59 -6.37 -11.69
N GLU A 7 -9.56 -5.47 -11.84
CA GLU A 7 -9.34 -4.05 -12.08
C GLU A 7 -8.66 -3.40 -10.87
N PHE A 8 -9.15 -3.64 -9.66
CA PHE A 8 -8.52 -3.11 -8.44
C PHE A 8 -7.08 -3.59 -8.29
N GLU A 9 -6.82 -4.88 -8.53
CA GLU A 9 -5.44 -5.43 -8.47
C GLU A 9 -4.54 -4.72 -9.49
N THR A 10 -5.02 -4.57 -10.71
CA THR A 10 -4.29 -3.93 -11.81
C THR A 10 -3.98 -2.46 -11.50
N GLU A 11 -4.99 -1.69 -11.10
CA GLU A 11 -4.84 -0.28 -10.74
C GLU A 11 -3.89 -0.11 -9.54
N CYS A 12 -4.02 -0.97 -8.53
CA CYS A 12 -3.14 -0.94 -7.37
C CYS A 12 -1.69 -1.21 -7.78
N ARG A 13 -1.45 -2.23 -8.62
CA ARG A 13 -0.12 -2.56 -9.13
C ARG A 13 0.50 -1.40 -9.89
N VAL A 14 -0.25 -0.73 -10.77
CA VAL A 14 0.24 0.45 -11.51
C VAL A 14 0.71 1.56 -10.56
N LEU A 15 -0.01 1.80 -9.46
CA LEU A 15 0.37 2.80 -8.47
C LEU A 15 1.63 2.38 -7.69
N LEU A 16 1.75 1.10 -7.33
CA LEU A 16 2.95 0.57 -6.67
C LEU A 16 4.18 0.73 -7.59
N ASP A 17 4.07 0.30 -8.85
CA ASP A 17 5.15 0.39 -9.83
C ASP A 17 5.54 1.86 -10.10
N ARG A 18 4.57 2.78 -10.16
CA ARG A 18 4.84 4.21 -10.27
C ARG A 18 5.66 4.74 -9.08
N TYR A 19 5.32 4.32 -7.86
CA TYR A 19 6.10 4.70 -6.68
C TYR A 19 7.54 4.18 -6.76
N PHE A 20 7.75 2.90 -7.08
CA PHE A 20 9.10 2.32 -7.17
C PHE A 20 9.91 2.80 -8.38
N ALA A 21 9.28 3.39 -9.38
CA ALA A 21 9.99 4.13 -10.43
C ALA A 21 10.61 5.44 -9.89
N VAL A 22 10.01 6.07 -8.88
CA VAL A 22 10.50 7.30 -8.23
C VAL A 22 11.45 6.99 -7.06
N CYS A 23 11.15 5.95 -6.30
CA CYS A 23 11.93 5.48 -5.15
C CYS A 23 12.35 4.01 -5.34
N PRO A 24 13.40 3.72 -6.13
CA PRO A 24 13.78 2.36 -6.45
C PRO A 24 14.26 1.57 -5.22
N ASP A 25 13.54 0.49 -4.91
CA ASP A 25 13.95 -0.53 -3.96
C ASP A 25 13.33 -1.86 -4.39
N SER A 26 14.13 -2.70 -5.06
CA SER A 26 13.64 -3.96 -5.65
C SER A 26 13.20 -4.98 -4.60
N ILE A 27 13.71 -4.90 -3.37
CA ILE A 27 13.32 -5.79 -2.27
C ILE A 27 11.94 -5.38 -1.78
N LYS A 28 11.74 -4.09 -1.48
CA LYS A 28 10.45 -3.57 -1.03
C LYS A 28 9.39 -3.62 -2.13
N GLN A 29 9.77 -3.48 -3.40
CA GLN A 29 8.85 -3.68 -4.52
C GLN A 29 8.32 -5.12 -4.59
N LYS A 30 9.20 -6.11 -4.43
CA LYS A 30 8.77 -7.52 -4.36
C LYS A 30 7.87 -7.78 -3.16
N GLN A 31 8.18 -7.18 -2.00
CA GLN A 31 7.38 -7.32 -0.78
C GLN A 31 5.99 -6.69 -0.91
N THR A 32 5.89 -5.47 -1.45
CA THR A 32 4.59 -4.80 -1.70
C THR A 32 3.72 -5.59 -2.68
N HIS A 33 4.28 -6.14 -3.75
CA HIS A 33 3.55 -7.04 -4.66
C HIS A 33 3.11 -8.35 -3.99
N LYS A 34 3.92 -8.89 -3.06
CA LYS A 34 3.52 -10.05 -2.25
C LYS A 34 2.31 -9.70 -1.37
N VAL A 35 2.35 -8.55 -0.69
CA VAL A 35 1.23 -8.05 0.14
C VAL A 35 -0.04 -7.87 -0.69
N LEU A 36 0.05 -7.26 -1.87
CA LEU A 36 -1.12 -7.11 -2.77
C LEU A 36 -1.76 -8.46 -3.12
N ARG A 37 -0.95 -9.49 -3.41
CA ARG A 37 -1.46 -10.85 -3.66
C ARG A 37 -2.13 -11.48 -2.44
N VAL A 38 -1.61 -11.25 -1.24
CA VAL A 38 -2.23 -11.73 0.00
C VAL A 38 -3.59 -11.05 0.21
N LEU A 39 -3.66 -9.73 0.04
CA LEU A 39 -4.90 -8.98 0.17
C LEU A 39 -5.96 -9.44 -0.83
N ARG A 40 -5.57 -9.77 -2.06
CA ARG A 40 -6.47 -10.34 -3.08
C ARG A 40 -7.08 -11.66 -2.63
N SER A 41 -6.32 -12.50 -1.96
CA SER A 41 -6.79 -13.76 -1.42
C SER A 41 -7.61 -13.60 -0.13
N SER A 42 -7.77 -12.38 0.40
CA SER A 42 -8.56 -12.14 1.59
C SER A 42 -10.06 -12.24 1.28
N GLU A 43 -10.79 -12.98 2.11
CA GLU A 43 -12.25 -13.05 2.05
C GLU A 43 -12.92 -11.74 2.52
N LYS A 44 -12.15 -10.87 3.20
CA LYS A 44 -12.64 -9.59 3.71
C LYS A 44 -12.62 -8.54 2.59
N PRO A 45 -13.76 -7.92 2.26
CA PRO A 45 -13.81 -6.95 1.19
C PRO A 45 -12.97 -5.71 1.52
N LEU A 46 -12.19 -5.25 0.54
CA LEU A 46 -11.45 -4.00 0.65
C LEU A 46 -12.35 -2.83 0.27
N GLN A 47 -12.76 -2.04 1.25
CA GLN A 47 -13.59 -0.85 1.01
C GLN A 47 -12.75 0.39 0.71
N GLY A 48 -13.28 1.31 -0.10
CA GLY A 48 -12.67 2.60 -0.42
C GLY A 48 -11.78 2.59 -1.67
N LYS A 49 -11.17 3.74 -1.97
CA LYS A 49 -10.42 3.97 -3.22
C LYS A 49 -9.10 3.21 -3.26
N VAL A 50 -8.73 2.70 -4.45
CA VAL A 50 -7.49 1.97 -4.72
C VAL A 50 -6.23 2.76 -4.30
N ASN A 51 -6.23 4.08 -4.54
CA ASN A 51 -5.14 4.99 -4.19
C ASN A 51 -4.72 4.90 -2.72
N GLY A 52 -5.71 4.86 -1.81
CA GLY A 52 -5.44 4.74 -0.38
C GLY A 52 -4.89 3.37 0.00
N TRP A 53 -5.34 2.32 -0.67
CA TRP A 53 -4.83 0.96 -0.45
C TRP A 53 -3.41 0.78 -0.95
N ALA A 54 -3.11 1.22 -2.18
CA ALA A 54 -1.76 1.21 -2.71
C ALA A 54 -0.80 1.98 -1.79
N GLY A 55 -1.23 3.16 -1.32
CA GLY A 55 -0.45 3.96 -0.38
C GLY A 55 -0.25 3.25 0.96
N GLY A 56 -1.30 2.61 1.48
CA GLY A 56 -1.24 1.85 2.72
C GLY A 56 -0.31 0.63 2.64
N ILE A 57 -0.29 -0.07 1.50
CA ILE A 57 0.63 -1.21 1.26
C ILE A 57 2.09 -0.73 1.26
N ILE A 58 2.39 0.35 0.53
CA ILE A 58 3.73 0.95 0.53
C ILE A 58 4.11 1.34 1.94
N TYR A 59 3.26 2.13 2.62
CA TYR A 59 3.53 2.61 3.97
C TYR A 59 3.79 1.47 4.95
N PHE A 60 2.99 0.39 4.87
CA PHE A 60 3.19 -0.81 5.67
C PHE A 60 4.55 -1.46 5.42
N VAL A 61 4.93 -1.71 4.17
CA VAL A 61 6.19 -2.41 3.83
C VAL A 61 7.42 -1.55 4.08
N VAL A 62 7.38 -0.25 3.77
CA VAL A 62 8.54 0.62 3.96
C VAL A 62 8.85 0.86 5.44
N ASN A 63 7.82 0.79 6.30
CA ASN A 63 7.95 0.91 7.75
C ASN A 63 7.92 -0.44 8.49
N ASP A 64 7.98 -1.57 7.78
CA ASP A 64 8.00 -2.88 8.44
C ASP A 64 9.26 -3.02 9.31
N GLY A 65 9.08 -3.47 10.56
CA GLY A 65 10.15 -3.50 11.57
C GLY A 65 10.55 -2.15 12.18
N CYS A 66 9.79 -1.08 11.93
CA CYS A 66 10.01 0.22 12.57
C CYS A 66 9.05 0.43 13.76
N ASP A 67 9.60 0.64 14.96
CA ASP A 67 8.81 0.90 16.17
C ASP A 67 8.06 2.24 16.11
N PHE A 68 8.59 3.21 15.36
CA PHE A 68 8.04 4.56 15.21
C PHE A 68 8.01 4.98 13.73
N PRO A 69 6.94 4.65 12.98
CA PRO A 69 6.85 4.98 11.56
C PRO A 69 6.72 6.50 11.35
N CYS A 70 7.69 7.09 10.63
CA CYS A 70 7.83 8.54 10.43
C CYS A 70 7.53 8.99 8.99
N GLY A 71 6.55 8.39 8.32
CA GLY A 71 6.26 8.67 6.89
C GLY A 71 6.82 7.61 5.96
N VAL A 72 7.04 7.97 4.69
CA VAL A 72 7.71 7.12 3.71
C VAL A 72 9.17 7.56 3.63
N PRO A 73 10.16 6.69 3.91
CA PRO A 73 11.57 7.06 3.86
C PRO A 73 11.97 7.68 2.51
N GLY A 74 12.67 8.80 2.54
CA GLY A 74 13.13 9.50 1.34
C GLY A 74 12.06 10.31 0.60
N MET A 75 10.84 10.44 1.14
CA MET A 75 9.76 11.21 0.51
C MET A 75 8.98 12.03 1.55
N LEU A 76 8.68 13.29 1.24
CA LEU A 76 7.80 14.10 2.09
C LEU A 76 6.37 13.56 2.04
N ASN A 77 5.65 13.67 3.15
CA ASN A 77 4.25 13.26 3.23
C ASN A 77 3.40 13.94 2.15
N ALA A 78 3.59 15.24 1.90
CA ALA A 78 2.84 15.97 0.87
C ALA A 78 3.12 15.45 -0.55
N ASP A 79 4.36 15.09 -0.86
CA ASP A 79 4.72 14.51 -2.15
C ASP A 79 4.15 13.10 -2.31
N PHE A 80 4.15 12.32 -1.23
CA PHE A 80 3.54 11.00 -1.24
C PHE A 80 2.02 11.08 -1.40
N GLU A 81 1.35 12.01 -0.73
CA GLU A 81 -0.09 12.25 -0.92
C GLU A 81 -0.42 12.62 -2.36
N LYS A 82 0.40 13.50 -2.96
CA LYS A 82 0.26 13.92 -4.37
C LYS A 82 0.49 12.76 -5.33
N LEU A 83 1.53 11.95 -5.09
CA LEU A 83 1.87 10.79 -5.91
C LEU A 83 0.75 9.74 -5.90
N MET A 84 0.21 9.47 -4.71
CA MET A 84 -0.84 8.48 -4.53
C MET A 84 -2.23 9.03 -4.82
N GLY A 85 -2.43 10.35 -4.81
CA GLY A 85 -3.76 10.97 -4.88
C GLY A 85 -4.64 10.57 -3.69
N ALA A 86 -4.05 10.47 -2.49
CA ALA A 86 -4.72 10.08 -1.25
C ALA A 86 -4.06 10.75 -0.05
N LEU A 87 -4.86 11.16 0.94
CA LEU A 87 -4.35 11.78 2.17
C LEU A 87 -3.59 10.76 3.04
N MET A 88 -2.58 11.22 3.76
CA MET A 88 -1.77 10.44 4.70
C MET A 88 -2.63 9.79 5.77
N GLY A 89 -3.69 10.47 6.23
CA GLY A 89 -4.65 9.89 7.17
C GLY A 89 -5.25 8.60 6.62
N THR A 90 -5.78 8.66 5.40
CA THR A 90 -6.33 7.49 4.70
C THR A 90 -5.28 6.40 4.51
N ILE A 91 -4.08 6.79 4.07
CA ILE A 91 -2.94 5.87 3.86
C ILE A 91 -2.58 5.13 5.14
N ARG A 92 -2.45 5.83 6.27
CA ARG A 92 -2.13 5.22 7.57
C ARG A 92 -3.23 4.28 8.04
N THR A 93 -4.51 4.68 7.89
CA THR A 93 -5.65 3.81 8.19
C THR A 93 -5.61 2.53 7.34
N ARG A 94 -5.29 2.64 6.05
CA ARG A 94 -5.14 1.45 5.19
C ARG A 94 -3.93 0.62 5.56
N ALA A 95 -2.79 1.22 5.91
CA ALA A 95 -1.61 0.48 6.37
C ALA A 95 -1.90 -0.34 7.63
N ALA A 96 -2.63 0.22 8.60
CA ALA A 96 -3.08 -0.50 9.78
C ALA A 96 -3.97 -1.70 9.39
N ARG A 97 -4.91 -1.49 8.45
CA ARG A 97 -5.75 -2.58 7.96
C ARG A 97 -4.97 -3.64 7.18
N VAL A 98 -3.95 -3.26 6.41
CA VAL A 98 -3.05 -4.21 5.74
C VAL A 98 -2.35 -5.08 6.78
N ARG A 99 -1.84 -4.48 7.88
CA ARG A 99 -1.22 -5.23 8.98
C ARG A 99 -2.20 -6.27 9.56
N GLU A 100 -3.45 -5.87 9.83
CA GLU A 100 -4.49 -6.78 10.33
C GLU A 100 -4.85 -7.93 9.38
N LEU A 101 -4.67 -7.75 8.07
CA LEU A 101 -5.03 -8.74 7.04
C LEU A 101 -3.86 -9.65 6.64
N VAL A 102 -2.62 -9.27 6.96
CA VAL A 102 -1.41 -9.98 6.54
C VAL A 102 -0.76 -10.71 7.72
N LEU A 103 -0.89 -10.20 8.95
CA LEU A 103 -0.30 -10.79 10.15
C LEU A 103 -1.28 -11.64 10.98
N PHE A 104 -2.57 -11.67 10.62
CA PHE A 104 -3.62 -12.44 11.27
C PHE A 104 -4.51 -13.11 10.22
#